data_AF-A0A966PU45-F1
#
_entry.id   AF-A0A966PU45-F1
#
_cell.length_a   1.000
_cell.length_b   1.000
_cell.length_c   1.000
_cell.angle_alpha   90.00
_cell.angle_beta   90.00
_cell.angle_gamma   90.00
#
_symmetry.space_group_name_H-M   'P 1'
#
loop_
_entity.id
_entity.type
_entity.pdbx_description
1 polymer ?
#
loop_
_entity_poly.entity_id
_entity_poly.type
_entity_poly.pdbx_seq_one_letter_code
_entity_poly.pdbx_strand_id
1 'polypeptide(L)'
;MMTGDAQEVVEQLTAKMRKHSQAQRFEEAGDVLTRIDALETVLRRVQTARELVSAGSFSFEASETAISYRIECGLLRATHVGGEKFEPVAPKLPRDLSEFFMPPSFGAAAEQPISAELIDEILCIARHARTSATSQDPATAA
;
A
#
# COMPACT_ATOMS: atom_id res chain seq x y z
N MET A 1 -16.19 12.36 -14.99
CA MET A 1 -15.80 12.26 -13.57
C MET A 1 -14.82 13.39 -13.29
N MET A 2 -14.97 14.11 -12.18
CA MET A 2 -14.13 15.27 -11.85
C MET A 2 -12.78 14.75 -11.30
N THR A 3 -11.88 14.33 -12.18
CA THR A 3 -10.48 14.08 -11.82
C THR A 3 -9.77 15.43 -11.75
N GLY A 4 -9.99 16.16 -10.65
CA GLY A 4 -9.13 17.28 -10.30
C GLY A 4 -7.71 16.75 -10.06
N ASP A 5 -6.71 17.40 -10.64
CA ASP A 5 -5.31 17.02 -10.42
C ASP A 5 -5.01 17.17 -8.92
N ALA A 6 -4.55 16.09 -8.29
CA ALA A 6 -4.22 16.10 -6.87
C ALA A 6 -3.17 17.18 -6.55
N GLN A 7 -2.28 17.46 -7.51
CA GLN A 7 -1.29 18.51 -7.41
C GLN A 7 -1.95 19.90 -7.37
N GLU A 8 -2.95 20.13 -8.22
CA GLU A 8 -3.73 21.38 -8.23
C GLU A 8 -4.43 21.61 -6.88
N VAL A 9 -4.97 20.55 -6.28
CA VAL A 9 -5.61 20.64 -4.94
C VAL A 9 -4.59 21.01 -3.86
N VAL A 10 -3.40 20.40 -3.87
CA VAL A 10 -2.31 20.75 -2.94
C VAL A 10 -1.87 22.20 -3.11
N GLU A 11 -1.75 22.67 -4.36
CA GLU A 11 -1.39 24.07 -4.67
C GLU A 11 -2.47 25.05 -4.17
N GLN A 12 -3.75 24.77 -4.39
CA GLN A 12 -4.86 25.58 -3.90
C GLN A 12 -4.90 25.65 -2.37
N LEU A 13 -4.69 24.51 -1.69
CA LEU A 13 -4.61 24.47 -0.23
C LEU A 13 -3.39 25.23 0.28
N THR A 14 -2.25 25.10 -0.37
CA THR A 14 -1.02 25.84 -0.03
C THR A 14 -1.23 27.36 -0.16
N ALA A 15 -1.89 27.80 -1.24
CA ALA A 15 -2.23 29.20 -1.42
C ALA A 15 -3.20 29.70 -0.32
N LYS A 16 -4.19 28.88 0.05
CA LYS A 16 -5.13 29.18 1.13
C LYS A 16 -4.42 29.29 2.48
N MET A 17 -3.54 28.35 2.81
CA MET A 17 -2.72 28.38 4.03
C MET A 17 -1.89 29.67 4.10
N ARG A 18 -1.18 30.02 3.01
CA ARG A 18 -0.39 31.25 2.92
C ARG A 18 -1.25 32.50 3.14
N LYS A 19 -2.46 32.54 2.56
CA LYS A 19 -3.40 33.65 2.77
C LYS A 19 -3.85 33.78 4.24
N HIS A 20 -4.08 32.67 4.94
CA HIS A 20 -4.39 32.69 6.38
C HIS A 20 -3.20 33.16 7.22
N SER A 21 -2.01 32.63 6.94
CA SER A 21 -0.76 33.02 7.61
C SER A 21 -0.45 34.51 7.45
N GLN A 22 -0.56 35.07 6.23
CA GLN A 22 -0.38 36.49 5.95
C GLN A 22 -1.38 37.39 6.69
N ALA A 23 -2.58 36.87 6.96
CA ALA A 23 -3.62 37.57 7.71
C ALA A 23 -3.50 37.36 9.23
N GLN A 24 -2.39 36.80 9.74
CA GLN A 24 -2.16 36.45 11.15
C GLN A 24 -3.20 35.48 11.74
N ARG A 25 -3.89 34.75 10.86
CA ARG A 25 -4.87 33.71 11.19
C ARG A 25 -4.18 32.35 11.24
N PHE A 26 -3.34 32.18 12.26
CA PHE A 26 -2.44 31.04 12.36
C PHE A 26 -3.14 29.73 12.67
N GLU A 27 -4.26 29.77 13.41
CA GLU A 27 -5.07 28.59 13.68
C GLU A 27 -5.66 28.03 12.37
N GLU A 28 -6.29 28.89 11.56
CA GLU A 28 -6.82 28.47 10.27
C GLU A 28 -5.73 28.10 9.26
N ALA A 29 -4.53 28.70 9.36
CA ALA A 29 -3.37 28.25 8.58
C ALA A 29 -2.92 26.85 9.01
N GLY A 30 -2.90 26.56 10.31
CA GLY A 30 -2.57 25.24 10.88
C GLY A 30 -3.58 24.17 10.48
N ASP A 31 -4.87 24.49 10.48
CA ASP A 31 -5.92 23.59 10.00
C ASP A 31 -5.73 23.21 8.52
N VAL A 32 -5.36 24.20 7.69
CA VAL A 32 -5.10 23.95 6.27
C VAL A 32 -3.82 23.15 6.07
N LEU A 33 -2.76 23.42 6.85
CA LEU A 33 -1.52 22.64 6.82
C LEU A 33 -1.78 21.16 7.16
N THR A 34 -2.51 20.89 8.24
CA THR A 34 -2.88 19.52 8.64
C THR A 34 -3.60 18.77 7.52
N ARG A 35 -4.45 19.46 6.74
CA ARG A 35 -5.13 18.87 5.58
C ARG A 35 -4.20 18.60 4.40
N ILE A 36 -3.22 19.48 4.16
CA ILE A 36 -2.18 19.26 3.14
C ILE A 36 -1.38 18.00 3.50
N ASP A 37 -0.90 17.89 4.75
CA ASP A 37 -0.11 16.74 5.21
C ASP A 37 -0.89 15.42 5.08
N ALA A 38 -2.18 15.45 5.46
CA ALA A 38 -3.06 14.29 5.31
C ALA A 38 -3.24 13.91 3.83
N LEU A 39 -3.45 14.88 2.94
CA LEU A 39 -3.60 14.65 1.51
C LEU A 39 -2.31 14.08 0.89
N GLU A 40 -1.16 14.69 1.18
CA GLU A 40 0.14 14.22 0.69
C GLU A 40 0.45 12.80 1.17
N THR A 41 0.08 12.47 2.42
CA THR A 41 0.19 11.11 2.96
C THR A 41 -0.65 10.13 2.15
N VAL A 42 -1.91 10.47 1.86
CA VAL A 42 -2.79 9.62 1.03
C VAL A 42 -2.24 9.47 -0.38
N LEU A 43 -1.77 10.54 -1.01
CA LEU A 43 -1.23 10.50 -2.37
C LEU A 43 0.01 9.60 -2.46
N ARG A 44 0.93 9.72 -1.49
CA ARG A 44 2.12 8.87 -1.42
C ARG A 44 1.76 7.40 -1.26
N ARG A 45 0.75 7.11 -0.43
CA ARG A 45 0.23 5.75 -0.21
C ARG A 45 -0.37 5.16 -1.48
N VAL A 46 -1.19 5.93 -2.20
CA VAL A 46 -1.78 5.53 -3.48
C VAL A 46 -0.69 5.29 -4.52
N GLN A 47 0.31 6.18 -4.62
CA GLN A 47 1.40 6.04 -5.56
C GLN A 47 2.23 4.78 -5.29
N THR A 48 2.58 4.51 -4.03
CA THR A 48 3.27 3.28 -3.62
C THR A 48 2.47 2.03 -4.02
N ALA A 49 1.14 2.08 -3.82
CA ALA A 49 0.28 0.96 -4.19
C ALA A 49 0.25 0.73 -5.71
N ARG A 50 0.16 1.80 -6.50
CA ARG A 50 0.22 1.73 -7.97
C ARG A 50 1.54 1.16 -8.46
N GLU A 51 2.66 1.57 -7.88
CA GLU A 51 3.99 1.05 -8.22
C GLU A 51 4.07 -0.45 -7.99
N LEU A 52 3.58 -0.94 -6.85
CA LEU A 52 3.56 -2.38 -6.54
C LEU A 52 2.63 -3.18 -7.44
N VAL A 53 1.48 -2.62 -7.81
CA VAL A 53 0.58 -3.22 -8.80
C VAL A 53 1.30 -3.31 -10.16
N SER A 54 1.96 -2.22 -10.58
CA SER A 54 2.66 -2.16 -11.87
C SER A 54 3.90 -3.04 -11.95
N ALA A 55 4.54 -3.34 -10.82
CA ALA A 55 5.70 -4.24 -10.74
C ALA A 55 5.36 -5.69 -11.10
N GLY A 56 4.07 -6.05 -11.17
CA GLY A 56 3.64 -7.39 -11.52
C GLY A 56 3.96 -8.40 -10.42
N SER A 57 4.79 -9.40 -10.70
CA SER A 57 5.12 -10.47 -9.75
C SER A 57 6.50 -10.30 -9.15
N PHE A 58 6.62 -10.44 -7.83
CA PHE A 58 7.89 -10.46 -7.12
C PHE A 58 7.80 -11.38 -5.89
N SER A 59 8.95 -11.73 -5.33
CA SER A 59 9.02 -12.54 -4.10
C SER A 59 10.02 -11.94 -3.13
N PHE A 60 9.83 -12.19 -1.84
CA PHE A 60 10.83 -11.90 -0.82
C PHE A 60 10.92 -13.07 0.17
N GLU A 61 12.10 -13.24 0.75
CA GLU A 61 12.43 -14.31 1.67
C GLU A 61 12.60 -13.75 3.09
N ALA A 62 12.01 -14.43 4.08
CA ALA A 62 12.32 -14.22 5.48
C ALA A 62 13.44 -15.20 5.85
N SER A 63 14.69 -14.79 5.58
CA SER A 63 15.90 -15.63 5.63
C SER A 63 16.07 -16.43 6.92
N GLU A 64 15.55 -15.94 8.05
CA GLU A 64 15.68 -16.59 9.35
C GLU A 64 14.76 -17.82 9.54
N THR A 65 13.74 -17.99 8.68
CA THR A 65 12.67 -18.99 8.89
C THR A 65 12.43 -19.91 7.71
N ALA A 66 13.23 -19.80 6.64
CA ALA A 66 13.02 -20.50 5.37
C ALA A 66 11.59 -20.29 4.80
N ILE A 67 10.98 -19.14 5.11
CA ILE A 67 9.68 -18.74 4.59
C ILE A 67 9.89 -17.82 3.40
N SER A 68 9.22 -18.09 2.29
CA SER A 68 9.20 -17.19 1.13
C SER A 68 7.78 -16.83 0.73
N TYR A 69 7.58 -15.59 0.31
CA TYR A 69 6.29 -15.04 -0.06
C TYR A 69 6.30 -14.70 -1.54
N ARG A 70 5.31 -15.19 -2.29
CA ARG A 70 5.07 -14.81 -3.68
C ARG A 70 3.99 -13.74 -3.72
N ILE A 71 4.33 -12.59 -4.28
CA ILE A 71 3.44 -11.45 -4.48
C ILE A 71 3.12 -11.31 -5.96
N GLU A 72 1.87 -11.00 -6.27
CA GLU A 72 1.42 -10.65 -7.62
C GLU A 72 0.51 -9.42 -7.54
N CYS A 73 0.82 -8.39 -8.32
CA CYS A 73 0.10 -7.11 -8.37
C CYS A 73 -0.11 -6.50 -6.97
N GLY A 74 0.92 -6.61 -6.10
CA GLY A 74 0.86 -6.12 -4.73
C GLY A 74 0.07 -6.98 -3.74
N LEU A 75 -0.42 -8.17 -4.13
CA LEU A 75 -1.14 -9.10 -3.26
C LEU A 75 -0.34 -10.38 -2.98
N LEU A 76 -0.45 -10.90 -1.75
CA LEU A 76 0.10 -12.21 -1.40
C LEU A 76 -0.66 -13.32 -2.14
N ARG A 77 0.06 -14.09 -2.96
CA ARG A 77 -0.48 -15.24 -3.70
C ARG A 77 -0.17 -16.57 -3.07
N ALA A 78 1.02 -16.71 -2.49
CA ALA A 78 1.43 -17.94 -1.85
C ALA A 78 2.50 -17.67 -0.81
N THR A 79 2.43 -18.42 0.29
CA THR A 79 3.52 -18.56 1.25
C THR A 79 4.14 -19.92 1.03
N HIS A 80 5.47 -20.01 1.05
CA HIS A 80 6.20 -21.28 1.04
C HIS A 80 7.00 -21.41 2.33
N VAL A 81 7.14 -22.63 2.84
CA VAL A 81 7.93 -22.97 4.02
C VAL A 81 8.87 -24.10 3.62
N GLY A 82 10.19 -23.87 3.72
CA GLY A 82 11.18 -24.86 3.29
C GLY A 82 11.10 -25.21 1.80
N GLY A 83 10.62 -24.28 0.97
CA GLY A 83 10.43 -24.48 -0.48
C GLY A 83 9.09 -25.12 -0.87
N GLU A 84 8.30 -25.60 0.09
CA GLU A 84 6.97 -26.17 -0.17
C GLU A 84 5.87 -25.12 0.02
N LYS A 85 4.87 -25.12 -0.87
CA LYS A 85 3.72 -24.21 -0.76
C LYS A 85 2.94 -24.54 0.51
N PHE A 86 2.77 -23.56 1.38
CA PHE A 86 1.91 -23.67 2.54
C PHE A 86 0.45 -23.66 2.09
N GLU A 87 -0.25 -24.77 2.37
CA GLU A 87 -1.69 -24.88 2.17
C GLU A 87 -2.35 -24.95 3.55
N PRO A 88 -3.03 -23.87 3.99
CA PRO A 88 -3.69 -23.90 5.29
C PRO A 88 -4.76 -24.99 5.28
N VAL A 89 -4.66 -25.93 6.22
CA VAL A 89 -5.72 -26.90 6.44
C VAL A 89 -6.89 -26.15 7.06
N ALA A 90 -7.91 -25.89 6.25
CA ALA A 90 -9.12 -25.23 6.73
C ALA A 90 -9.72 -26.08 7.87
N PRO A 91 -10.04 -25.47 9.04
CA PRO A 91 -10.80 -26.18 10.06
C PRO A 91 -12.12 -26.65 9.45
N LYS A 92 -12.62 -27.81 9.90
CA LYS A 92 -13.93 -28.31 9.46
C LYS A 92 -15.01 -27.34 9.95
N LEU A 93 -15.38 -26.39 9.10
CA LEU A 93 -16.43 -25.44 9.39
C LEU A 93 -17.79 -26.16 9.29
N PRO A 94 -18.76 -25.84 10.17
CA PRO A 94 -20.11 -26.43 10.10
C PRO A 94 -20.87 -26.10 8.81
N ARG A 95 -20.38 -25.12 8.04
CA ARG A 95 -20.94 -24.67 6.75
C ARG A 95 -19.80 -24.39 5.78
N ASP A 96 -20.09 -24.55 4.51
CA ASP A 96 -19.17 -24.20 3.43
C ASP A 96 -19.03 -22.67 3.36
N LEU A 97 -17.83 -22.17 3.66
CA LEU A 97 -17.45 -20.75 3.56
C LEU A 97 -16.42 -20.54 2.44
N SER A 98 -16.24 -21.50 1.53
CA SER A 98 -15.25 -21.45 0.45
C SER A 98 -15.34 -20.18 -0.40
N GLU A 99 -16.55 -19.62 -0.53
CA GLU A 99 -16.80 -18.36 -1.24
C GLU A 99 -16.07 -17.15 -0.64
N PHE A 100 -15.83 -17.12 0.68
CA PHE A 100 -15.12 -16.03 1.36
C PHE A 100 -13.60 -16.14 1.28
N PHE A 101 -13.09 -17.32 0.89
CA PHE A 101 -11.66 -17.58 0.75
C PHE A 101 -11.16 -17.43 -0.68
N MET A 102 -12.04 -17.15 -1.65
CA MET A 102 -11.62 -16.86 -3.01
C MET A 102 -10.95 -15.48 -3.05
N PRO A 103 -9.73 -15.38 -3.62
CA PRO A 103 -9.13 -14.08 -3.87
C PRO A 103 -10.06 -13.22 -4.72
N PRO A 104 -10.11 -11.90 -4.50
CA PRO A 104 -10.82 -11.01 -5.40
C PRO A 104 -10.37 -11.26 -6.84
N SER A 105 -11.31 -11.60 -7.73
CA SER A 105 -11.00 -11.70 -9.14
C SER A 105 -10.71 -10.29 -9.65
N PHE A 106 -9.49 -10.04 -10.10
CA PHE A 106 -9.21 -8.85 -10.89
C PHE A 106 -9.92 -9.01 -12.23
N GLY A 107 -11.18 -8.55 -12.30
CA GLY A 107 -11.84 -8.32 -13.57
C GLY A 107 -10.98 -7.39 -14.44
N ALA A 108 -11.10 -7.52 -15.76
CA ALA A 108 -10.32 -6.81 -16.78
C ALA A 108 -9.72 -5.49 -16.27
N ALA A 109 -8.41 -5.50 -16.03
CA ALA A 109 -7.65 -4.41 -15.45
C ALA A 109 -7.74 -3.15 -16.31
N ALA A 110 -8.76 -2.34 -16.09
CA ALA A 110 -8.85 -0.98 -16.57
C ALA A 110 -9.74 -0.17 -15.62
N GLU A 111 -9.12 0.79 -14.93
CA GLU A 111 -9.77 1.96 -14.32
C GLU A 111 -10.67 1.76 -13.09
N GLN A 112 -10.68 0.59 -12.44
CA GLN A 112 -11.35 0.50 -11.14
C GLN A 112 -10.50 1.16 -10.04
N PRO A 113 -11.10 2.03 -9.20
CA PRO A 113 -10.40 2.60 -8.05
C PRO A 113 -9.99 1.45 -7.11
N ILE A 114 -8.70 1.40 -6.77
CA ILE A 114 -8.16 0.47 -5.77
C ILE A 114 -8.89 0.74 -4.45
N SER A 115 -9.55 -0.26 -3.87
CA SER A 115 -10.28 -0.09 -2.61
C SER A 115 -9.32 0.27 -1.46
N ALA A 116 -9.81 0.96 -0.43
CA ALA A 116 -8.98 1.35 0.72
C ALA A 116 -8.36 0.13 1.44
N GLU A 117 -9.13 -0.95 1.57
CA GLU A 117 -8.69 -2.23 2.14
C GLU A 117 -7.53 -2.83 1.33
N LEU A 118 -7.64 -2.81 0.00
CA LEU A 118 -6.60 -3.29 -0.91
C LEU A 118 -5.35 -2.41 -0.84
N ILE A 119 -5.49 -1.10 -0.68
CA ILE A 119 -4.35 -0.19 -0.45
C ILE A 119 -3.65 -0.54 0.87
N ASP A 120 -4.39 -0.83 1.95
CA ASP A 120 -3.81 -1.21 3.24
C ASP A 120 -2.99 -2.50 3.14
N GLU A 121 -3.51 -3.52 2.44
CA GLU A 121 -2.80 -4.78 2.19
C GLU A 121 -1.51 -4.56 1.38
N ILE A 122 -1.61 -3.83 0.25
CA ILE A 122 -0.46 -3.52 -0.60
C ILE A 122 0.60 -2.74 0.18
N LEU A 123 0.20 -1.81 1.05
CA LEU A 123 1.13 -1.05 1.88
C LEU A 123 1.76 -1.87 3.00
N CYS A 124 1.05 -2.85 3.56
CA CYS A 124 1.62 -3.81 4.50
C CYS A 124 2.74 -4.62 3.82
N ILE A 125 2.52 -5.07 2.59
CA ILE A 125 3.52 -5.75 1.77
C ILE A 125 4.68 -4.80 1.42
N ALA A 126 4.39 -3.56 1.01
CA ALA A 126 5.39 -2.54 0.71
C ALA A 126 6.35 -2.31 1.90
N ARG A 127 5.77 -2.21 3.10
CA ARG A 127 6.53 -2.01 4.34
C ARG A 127 7.43 -3.21 4.59
N HIS A 128 6.89 -4.42 4.49
CA HIS A 128 7.65 -5.64 4.73
C HIS A 128 8.78 -5.83 3.71
N ALA A 129 8.52 -5.59 2.43
CA ALA A 129 9.54 -5.67 1.38
C ALA A 129 10.71 -4.70 1.63
N ARG A 130 10.44 -3.46 2.05
CA ARG A 130 11.48 -2.50 2.42
C ARG A 130 12.31 -2.97 3.61
N THR A 131 11.67 -3.48 4.66
CA THR A 131 12.39 -3.96 5.85
C THR A 131 13.25 -5.17 5.53
N SER A 132 12.76 -6.10 4.70
CA SER A 132 13.51 -7.29 4.30
C SER A 132 14.69 -6.95 3.38
N ALA A 133 14.55 -5.96 2.49
CA ALA A 133 15.65 -5.47 1.67
C ALA A 133 16.74 -4.78 2.51
N THR A 134 16.37 -3.98 3.52
CA THR A 134 17.36 -3.34 4.41
C THR A 134 18.09 -4.34 5.30
N SER A 135 17.50 -5.49 5.63
CA SER A 135 18.15 -6.55 6.40
C SER A 135 19.14 -7.39 5.56
N GLN A 136 19.10 -7.28 4.23
CA GLN A 136 20.03 -7.98 3.33
C GLN A 136 21.31 -7.21 3.03
N ASP A 137 21.46 -5.97 3.53
CA ASP A 137 22.63 -5.13 3.24
C ASP A 137 23.44 -4.73 4.49
N PRO A 138 24.31 -5.62 5.01
CA PRO A 138 25.36 -5.24 5.95
C PRO A 138 26.68 -4.81 5.26
N ALA A 139 26.70 -4.67 3.93
CA ALA A 139 27.95 -4.55 3.16
C ALA A 139 28.13 -3.20 2.45
N THR A 140 28.04 -2.09 3.18
CA THR A 140 28.74 -0.84 2.79
C THR A 140 29.11 0.03 4.00
N ALA A 141 29.56 -0.62 5.07
CA ALA A 141 30.22 0.05 6.19
C ALA A 141 31.54 -0.68 6.52
N ALA A 142 32.54 -0.49 5.66
CA ALA A 142 33.95 -0.74 5.94
C ALA A 142 34.80 0.22 5.10
#